data_AF-A0A392R612-F1
#
_entry.id   AF-A0A392R612-F1
#
_cell.length_a   1.000
_cell.length_b   1.000
_cell.length_c   1.000
_cell.angle_alpha   90.00
_cell.angle_beta   90.00
_cell.angle_gamma   90.00
#
_symmetry.space_group_name_H-M   'P 1'
#
loop_
_entity.id
_entity.type
_entity.pdbx_description
1 polymer ?
#
loop_
_entity_poly.entity_id
_entity_poly.type
_entity_poly.pdbx_seq_one_letter_code
_entity_poly.pdbx_strand_id
1 'polypeptide(L)' 'DSCGSDIIELGVPYSDPLADGPVIQAASTRSLARGTNFDSIISMLKGVVPELSTPIALFTYYNPILKRGTEKFMSIVR' A
#
# COMPACT_ATOMS: atom_id res chain seq x y z
N ASP A 1 15.26 0.07 3.10
CA ASP A 1 16.05 1.29 2.82
C ASP A 1 17.54 0.99 2.62
N SER A 2 18.15 0.13 3.44
CA SER A 2 19.59 -0.19 3.43
C SER A 2 20.19 -0.74 2.12
N CYS A 3 19.36 -1.17 1.16
CA CYS A 3 19.82 -1.66 -0.15
C CYS A 3 19.93 -0.55 -1.22
N GLY A 4 19.89 0.73 -0.81
CA GLY A 4 20.15 1.87 -1.69
C GLY A 4 18.94 2.38 -2.46
N SER A 5 17.72 2.17 -1.96
CA SER A 5 16.51 2.73 -2.58
C SER A 5 16.34 4.19 -2.19
N ASP A 6 16.15 5.08 -3.18
CA ASP A 6 15.82 6.49 -2.94
C ASP A 6 14.35 6.68 -2.52
N ILE A 7 13.44 5.85 -3.05
CA ILE A 7 12.01 5.81 -2.71
C ILE A 7 11.57 4.34 -2.73
N ILE A 8 10.66 3.97 -1.82
CA ILE A 8 10.01 2.66 -1.82
C ILE A 8 8.52 2.85 -2.13
N GLU A 9 8.07 2.29 -3.24
CA GLU A 9 6.64 2.18 -3.55
C GLU A 9 6.03 0.96 -2.85
N LEU A 10 5.08 1.19 -1.96
CA LEU A 10 4.37 0.13 -1.25
C LEU A 10 2.99 -0.09 -1.87
N GLY A 11 2.83 -1.24 -2.53
CA GLY A 11 1.57 -1.66 -3.11
C GLY A 11 0.50 -1.94 -2.05
N VAL A 12 -0.67 -1.31 -2.18
CA VAL A 12 -1.89 -1.67 -1.44
C VAL A 12 -2.63 -2.73 -2.26
N PRO A 13 -2.80 -3.96 -1.73
CA PRO A 13 -3.37 -5.04 -2.50
C PRO A 13 -4.85 -4.77 -2.79
N TYR A 14 -5.25 -5.03 -4.04
CA TYR A 14 -6.61 -4.81 -4.52
C TYR A 14 -7.17 -6.07 -5.16
N SER A 15 -8.48 -6.30 -4.98
CA SER A 15 -9.16 -7.52 -5.41
C SER A 15 -9.47 -7.57 -6.91
N ASP A 16 -9.47 -6.41 -7.58
CA ASP A 16 -9.73 -6.29 -9.02
C ASP A 16 -8.61 -5.49 -9.74
N PRO A 17 -7.36 -6.00 -9.74
CA PRO A 17 -6.20 -5.27 -10.24
C PRO A 17 -6.03 -5.39 -11.76
N LEU A 18 -6.94 -4.75 -12.52
CA LEU A 18 -6.99 -4.84 -13.99
C LEU A 18 -5.73 -4.31 -14.70
N ALA A 19 -4.98 -3.39 -14.08
CA ALA A 19 -3.80 -2.77 -14.69
C ALA A 19 -2.50 -3.53 -14.39
N ASP A 20 -2.51 -4.47 -13.45
CA ASP A 20 -1.31 -5.17 -13.03
C ASP A 20 -1.01 -6.38 -13.91
N GLY A 21 0.28 -6.66 -14.11
CA GLY A 21 0.73 -7.90 -14.72
C GLY A 21 0.57 -9.12 -13.78
N PRO A 22 0.70 -10.35 -14.29
CA PRO A 22 0.40 -11.58 -13.54
C PRO A 22 1.23 -11.74 -12.26
N VAL A 23 2.45 -11.20 -12.22
CA VAL A 23 3.32 -11.24 -11.03
C VAL A 23 2.74 -10.41 -9.89
N ILE A 24 2.32 -9.17 -10.18
CA ILE A 24 1.77 -8.25 -9.18
C ILE A 24 0.37 -8.70 -8.77
N GLN A 25 -0.46 -9.16 -9.73
CA GLN A 25 -1.76 -9.75 -9.41
C GLN A 25 -1.62 -10.91 -8.42
N ALA A 26 -0.70 -11.85 -8.68
CA ALA A 26 -0.47 -12.99 -7.79
C ALA A 26 0.03 -12.56 -6.40
N ALA A 27 0.86 -11.51 -6.30
CA ALA A 27 1.29 -10.94 -5.02
C ALA A 27 0.11 -10.35 -4.23
N SER A 28 -0.73 -9.56 -4.90
CA SER A 28 -1.96 -9.00 -4.31
C SER A 28 -2.91 -10.10 -3.83
N THR A 29 -3.13 -11.16 -4.63
CA THR A 29 -3.95 -12.32 -4.21
C THR A 29 -3.40 -13.00 -2.96
N ARG A 30 -2.09 -13.24 -2.89
CA ARG A 30 -1.45 -13.84 -1.69
C ARG A 30 -1.59 -12.95 -0.46
N SER A 31 -1.46 -11.64 -0.62
CA SER A 31 -1.60 -10.67 0.47
C SER A 31 -3.04 -10.63 0.99
N LEU A 32 -4.04 -10.54 0.09
CA LEU A 32 -5.46 -10.54 0.45
C LEU A 32 -5.88 -11.84 1.13
N ALA A 33 -5.39 -12.99 0.66
CA ALA A 33 -5.65 -14.29 1.28
C ALA A 33 -5.13 -14.39 2.73
N ARG A 34 -4.13 -13.57 3.10
CA ARG A 34 -3.62 -13.43 4.47
C ARG A 34 -4.32 -12.33 5.28
N GLY A 35 -5.38 -11.73 4.75
CA GLY A 35 -6.18 -10.72 5.44
C GLY A 35 -5.58 -9.31 5.42
N THR A 36 -4.55 -9.05 4.60
CA THR A 36 -3.99 -7.70 4.47
C THR A 36 -5.07 -6.73 3.99
N ASN A 37 -5.20 -5.61 4.70
CA ASN A 37 -6.12 -4.53 4.38
C ASN A 37 -5.46 -3.17 4.65
N PHE A 38 -6.09 -2.10 4.14
CA PHE A 38 -5.57 -0.74 4.28
C PHE A 38 -5.24 -0.35 5.73
N ASP A 39 -6.15 -0.63 6.67
CA ASP A 39 -5.96 -0.22 8.07
C ASP A 39 -4.78 -0.97 8.73
N SER A 40 -4.58 -2.25 8.38
CA SER A 40 -3.41 -3.02 8.81
C SER A 40 -2.09 -2.48 8.22
N ILE A 41 -2.10 -2.01 6.96
CA ILE A 41 -0.93 -1.42 6.31
C ILE A 41 -0.57 -0.11 7.00
N ILE A 42 -1.54 0.76 7.24
CA ILE A 42 -1.31 2.04 7.93
C ILE A 42 -0.79 1.80 9.35
N SER A 43 -1.35 0.83 10.08
CA SER A 43 -0.85 0.46 11.41
C SER A 43 0.61 0.00 11.38
N MET A 44 1.00 -0.80 10.38
CA MET A 44 2.38 -1.24 10.21
C MET A 44 3.31 -0.07 9.87
N LEU A 45 2.92 0.79 8.93
CA LEU A 45 3.71 1.95 8.52
C LEU A 45 3.95 2.93 9.68
N LYS A 46 2.98 3.12 10.58
CA LYS A 46 3.17 3.95 11.78
C LYS A 46 4.30 3.47 12.68
N GLY A 47 4.57 2.16 12.71
CA GLY A 47 5.69 1.60 13.46
C GLY A 47 7.01 1.62 12.70
N VAL A 48 6.97 1.37 11.39
CA VAL A 48 8.18 1.16 10.58
C VAL A 48 8.73 2.47 10.00
N VAL A 49 7.88 3.39 9.54
CA VAL A 49 8.33 4.65 8.90
C VAL A 49 9.29 5.48 9.77
N PRO A 50 9.12 5.61 11.09
CA PRO A 50 10.08 6.32 11.94
C PRO A 50 11.49 5.71 11.96
N GLU A 51 11.62 4.44 11.59
CA GLU A 51 12.89 3.71 11.54
C GLU A 51 13.53 3.73 10.15
N LEU A 52 12.81 4.18 9.12
CA LEU A 52 13.29 4.20 7.74
C LEU A 52 13.95 5.52 7.38
N SER A 53 15.07 5.44 6.67
CA SER A 53 15.69 6.61 6.03
C SER A 53 15.07 6.91 4.65
N THR A 54 14.55 5.88 3.97
CA THR A 54 13.94 6.00 2.64
C THR A 54 12.44 6.35 2.75
N PRO A 55 11.93 7.37 2.05
CA PRO A 55 10.50 7.67 2.02
C PRO A 55 9.66 6.57 1.37
N ILE A 56 8.41 6.45 1.83
CA ILE A 56 7.42 5.49 1.33
C ILE A 56 6.37 6.23 0.51
N ALA A 57 6.07 5.73 -0.69
CA ALA A 57 4.94 6.15 -1.51
C ALA A 57 3.90 5.01 -1.56
N LEU A 58 2.65 5.29 -1.19
CA LEU A 58 1.58 4.30 -1.33
C LEU A 58 1.16 4.16 -2.79
N PHE A 59 1.29 2.96 -3.33
CA PHE A 59 0.87 2.61 -4.70
C PHE A 59 -0.46 1.85 -4.64
N THR A 60 -1.53 2.43 -5.14
CA THR A 60 -2.89 1.84 -5.04
C THR A 60 -3.76 2.21 -6.24
N TYR A 61 -4.76 1.37 -6.50
CA TYR A 61 -5.88 1.73 -7.36
C TYR A 61 -6.70 2.86 -6.73
N TYR A 62 -7.40 3.61 -7.59
CA TYR A 62 -8.26 4.71 -7.17
C TYR A 62 -9.55 4.24 -6.46
N ASN A 63 -10.10 3.09 -6.85
CA ASN A 63 -11.37 2.57 -6.31
C ASN A 63 -11.38 2.45 -4.76
N PRO A 64 -10.34 1.89 -4.09
CA PRO A 64 -10.22 1.92 -2.63
C PRO A 64 -10.25 3.33 -2.00
N ILE A 65 -9.60 4.30 -2.64
CA ILE A 65 -9.58 5.70 -2.19
C ILE A 65 -11.00 6.27 -2.27
N LEU A 66 -11.65 6.10 -3.42
CA LEU A 66 -13.00 6.58 -3.67
C LEU A 66 -14.01 5.96 -2.69
N LYS A 67 -13.94 4.64 -2.46
CA LYS A 67 -14.83 3.92 -1.54
C LYS A 67 -14.71 4.41 -0.09
N ARG A 68 -13.50 4.80 0.33
CA ARG A 68 -13.24 5.34 1.68
C ARG A 68 -13.58 6.82 1.79
N GLY A 69 -13.69 7.52 0.66
CA GLY A 69 -13.77 8.97 0.55
C GLY A 69 -12.38 9.58 0.49
N THR A 70 -12.10 10.39 -0.54
CA THR A 70 -10.77 10.95 -0.82
C THR A 70 -10.23 11.76 0.36
N GLU A 71 -11.02 12.65 0.95
CA GLU A 71 -10.58 13.46 2.11
C GLU A 71 -10.23 12.60 3.32
N LYS A 72 -11.05 11.58 3.60
CA LYS A 72 -10.82 10.64 4.71
C LYS A 72 -9.58 9.78 4.45
N PHE A 73 -9.34 9.37 3.21
CA PHE A 73 -8.12 8.67 2.85
C PHE A 73 -6.90 9.57 3.07
N MET A 74 -6.94 10.80 2.54
CA MET A 74 -5.85 11.77 2.64
C MET A 74 -5.53 12.16 4.09
N SER A 75 -6.53 12.24 4.97
CA SER A 75 -6.29 12.54 6.39
C SER A 75 -5.63 11.38 7.15
N ILE A 76 -5.72 10.15 6.66
CA ILE A 76 -5.12 8.96 7.29
C ILE A 76 -3.67 8.76 6.82
N VAL A 77 -3.40 9.01 5.54
CA VAL A 77 -2.08 8.76 4.93
C VAL A 77 -1.09 9.91 5.06
N ARG A 78 -1.54 11.03 5.62
CA ARG A 78 -0.71 12.19 5.93
C ARG A 78 0.13 11.94 7.19
#